data_AF-A0A914K066-F1
#
_entry.id   AF-A0A914K066-F1
#
_cell.length_a   1.000
_cell.length_b   1.000
_cell.length_c   1.000
_cell.angle_alpha   90.00
_cell.angle_beta   90.00
_cell.angle_gamma   90.00
#
_symmetry.space_group_name_H-M   'P 1'
#
loop_
_entity.id
_entity.type
_entity.pdbx_description
1 polymer ?
#
loop_
_entity_poly.entity_id
_entity_poly.type
_entity_poly.pdbx_seq_one_letter_code
_entity_poly.pdbx_strand_id
1 'polypeptide(L)'
;ICMYKNDSTVLHGDSGGPAFAQGKDGRFYQVGVNVNILTSEYSSSAFSWKSPSQSPSALASFSTDISYYCPWIEARTGGEVKCQTFKSTPIVP
;
A
#
# COMPACT_ATOMS: atom_id res chain seq x y z
N ILE A 1 -0.99 -2.01 6.50
CA ILE A 1 0.18 -2.65 5.87
C ILE A 1 1.35 -1.68 5.90
N CYS A 2 2.50 -2.11 6.41
CA CYS A 2 3.76 -1.36 6.37
C CYS A 2 4.66 -1.97 5.29
N MET A 3 5.16 -1.15 4.37
CA MET A 3 6.06 -1.55 3.30
C MET A 3 7.41 -0.88 3.55
N TYR A 4 8.39 -1.66 4.00
CA TYR A 4 9.76 -1.20 4.25
C TYR A 4 10.52 -0.98 2.93
N LYS A 5 11.36 0.05 2.88
CA LYS A 5 12.06 0.44 1.65
C LYS A 5 13.29 -0.42 1.37
N ASN A 6 13.43 -0.83 0.11
CA ASN A 6 14.73 -1.03 -0.54
C ASN A 6 14.92 -0.08 -1.73
N ASP A 7 13.97 0.08 -2.68
CA ASP A 7 14.26 0.88 -3.90
C ASP A 7 13.11 1.73 -4.49
N SER A 8 11.93 1.80 -3.86
CA SER A 8 10.81 2.63 -4.38
C SER A 8 9.94 3.14 -3.24
N THR A 9 9.50 4.39 -3.32
CA THR A 9 8.70 5.07 -2.29
C THR A 9 7.45 5.64 -2.94
N VAL A 10 6.30 5.52 -2.28
CA VAL A 10 5.07 6.20 -2.72
C VAL A 10 5.20 7.70 -2.46
N LEU A 11 4.88 8.52 -3.46
CA LEU A 11 4.93 9.98 -3.38
C LEU A 11 3.53 10.54 -3.09
N HIS A 12 3.44 11.86 -2.87
CA HIS A 12 2.15 12.49 -2.55
C HIS A 12 1.08 12.23 -3.62
N GLY A 13 1.47 12.21 -4.90
CA GLY A 13 0.56 11.90 -6.01
C GLY A 13 0.02 10.46 -6.01
N ASP A 14 0.66 9.55 -5.27
CA ASP A 14 0.27 8.13 -5.19
C ASP A 14 -0.73 7.86 -4.04
N SER A 15 -1.04 8.88 -3.24
CA SER A 15 -1.98 8.78 -2.12
C SER A 15 -3.38 8.40 -2.62
N GLY A 16 -4.02 7.43 -1.99
CA GLY A 16 -5.28 6.85 -2.45
C GLY A 16 -5.12 5.81 -3.58
N GLY A 17 -3.92 5.67 -4.15
CA GLY A 17 -3.62 4.66 -5.15
C GLY A 17 -3.60 3.24 -4.58
N PRO A 18 -3.73 2.22 -5.45
CA PRO A 18 -3.71 0.82 -5.05
C PRO A 18 -2.30 0.36 -4.67
N ALA A 19 -2.19 -0.41 -3.59
CA ALA A 19 -1.02 -1.24 -3.30
C ALA A 19 -1.31 -2.67 -3.76
N PHE A 20 -0.46 -3.22 -4.61
CA PHE A 20 -0.61 -4.55 -5.19
C PHE A 20 0.35 -5.58 -4.58
N ALA A 21 -0.10 -6.83 -4.51
CA ALA A 21 0.76 -7.99 -4.30
C ALA A 21 0.49 -9.03 -5.40
N GLN A 22 1.54 -9.72 -5.85
CA GLN A 22 1.38 -10.85 -6.76
C GLN A 22 1.03 -12.10 -5.96
N GLY A 23 -0.08 -12.76 -6.32
CA GLY A 23 -0.47 -14.04 -5.76
C GLY A 23 0.40 -15.19 -6.29
N LYS A 24 0.32 -16.34 -5.63
CA LYS A 24 1.01 -17.58 -6.08
C LYS A 24 0.53 -18.07 -7.45
N ASP A 25 -0.64 -17.63 -7.88
CA ASP A 25 -1.24 -17.89 -9.19
C ASP A 25 -0.77 -16.92 -10.27
N GLY A 26 0.19 -16.03 -9.96
CA GLY A 26 0.76 -15.06 -10.88
C GLY A 26 -0.11 -13.82 -11.13
N ARG A 27 -1.34 -13.77 -10.59
CA ARG A 27 -2.23 -12.60 -10.72
C ARG A 27 -1.87 -11.52 -9.70
N PHE A 28 -2.17 -10.28 -10.03
CA PHE A 28 -2.04 -9.16 -9.09
C PHE A 28 -3.34 -8.93 -8.35
N TYR A 29 -3.22 -8.75 -7.04
CA TYR A 29 -4.32 -8.42 -6.14
C TYR A 29 -4.04 -7.08 -5.49
N GLN A 30 -5.05 -6.21 -5.46
CA GLN A 30 -4.98 -5.06 -4.58
C GLN A 30 -5.06 -5.57 -3.14
N VAL A 31 -4.07 -5.23 -2.33
CA VAL A 31 -3.99 -5.59 -0.91
C VAL A 31 -4.08 -4.38 0.00
N GLY A 32 -3.85 -3.18 -0.55
CA GLY A 32 -3.90 -1.94 0.21
C GLY A 32 -4.35 -0.73 -0.59
N VAL A 33 -4.59 0.36 0.13
CA VAL A 33 -4.72 1.72 -0.41
C VAL A 33 -3.66 2.58 0.24
N ASN A 34 -2.83 3.26 -0.55
CA ASN A 34 -1.72 4.07 -0.04
C ASN A 34 -2.24 5.26 0.76
N VAL A 35 -1.69 5.49 1.95
CA VAL A 35 -2.14 6.56 2.85
C VAL A 35 -1.06 7.54 3.25
N ASN A 36 0.14 7.06 3.60
CA ASN A 36 1.18 7.94 4.13
C ASN A 36 2.57 7.32 3.97
N ILE A 37 3.61 8.14 4.11
CA ILE A 37 4.99 7.70 4.21
C ILE A 37 5.61 8.14 5.53
N LEU A 38 6.52 7.33 6.04
CA LEU A 38 7.45 7.71 7.09
C LEU A 38 8.76 8.14 6.46
N THR A 39 9.18 9.37 6.71
CA THR A 39 10.49 9.89 6.29
C THR A 39 11.37 10.16 7.50
N SER A 40 12.69 9.97 7.36
CA SER A 40 13.65 10.38 8.40
C SER A 40 13.89 11.89 8.44
N GLU A 41 13.33 12.64 7.49
CA GLU A 41 13.50 14.09 7.36
C GLU A 41 12.17 14.81 7.55
N TYR A 42 12.16 15.82 8.42
CA TYR A 42 11.05 16.73 8.66
C TYR A 42 11.27 18.00 7.83
N SER A 43 10.93 17.97 6.54
CA SER A 43 11.04 19.16 5.70
C SER A 43 9.81 19.32 4.82
N SER A 44 9.12 20.45 5.00
CA SER A 44 8.00 20.91 4.17
C SER A 44 8.39 21.18 2.70
N SER A 45 9.68 21.11 2.36
CA SER A 45 10.21 21.24 0.99
C SER A 45 10.77 19.95 0.39
N ALA A 46 10.78 18.84 1.15
CA ALA A 46 11.21 17.51 0.68
C ALA A 46 10.25 16.86 -0.33
N PHE A 47 9.08 17.48 -0.55
CA PHE A 47 8.08 17.11 -1.56
C PHE A 47 8.04 18.07 -2.75
N SER A 48 9.08 18.89 -2.94
CA SER A 48 9.30 19.48 -4.25
C SER A 48 9.57 18.34 -5.24
N TRP A 49 9.03 18.42 -6.46
CA TRP A 49 9.11 17.48 -7.59
C TRP A 49 10.55 17.19 -8.08
N LYS A 50 11.48 16.99 -7.15
CA LYS A 50 12.89 16.76 -7.42
C LYS A 50 13.06 15.29 -7.76
N SER A 51 13.95 15.09 -8.71
CA SER A 51 14.29 13.83 -9.35
C SER A 51 14.49 12.68 -8.35
N PRO A 52 14.33 11.40 -8.77
CA PRO A 52 14.45 10.22 -7.91
C PRO A 52 15.73 10.14 -7.03
N SER A 53 16.78 10.87 -7.41
CA SER A 53 18.04 10.98 -6.67
C SER A 53 18.01 11.90 -5.44
N GLN A 54 16.93 12.65 -5.21
CA GLN A 54 16.79 13.59 -4.09
C GLN A 54 15.53 13.34 -3.25
N SER A 55 14.85 12.21 -3.46
CA SER A 55 13.70 11.87 -2.63
C SER A 55 14.19 11.60 -1.21
N PRO A 56 13.59 12.22 -0.17
CA PRO A 56 13.99 11.99 1.21
C PRO A 56 14.02 10.49 1.50
N SER A 57 14.88 10.08 2.42
CA SER A 57 15.03 8.69 2.88
C SER A 57 13.72 8.21 3.53
N ALA A 58 12.73 7.87 2.70
CA ALA A 58 11.50 7.28 3.17
C ALA A 58 11.84 5.92 3.77
N LEU A 59 11.54 5.79 5.05
CA LEU A 59 11.82 4.60 5.84
C LEU A 59 10.76 3.53 5.56
N ALA A 60 9.51 3.97 5.41
CA ALA A 60 8.39 3.08 5.16
C ALA A 60 7.27 3.82 4.40
N SER A 61 6.51 3.05 3.65
CA SER A 61 5.19 3.47 3.13
C SER A 61 4.11 2.70 3.85
N PHE A 62 2.98 3.36 4.12
CA PHE A 62 1.84 2.75 4.76
C PHE A 62 0.65 2.69 3.81
N SER A 63 -0.01 1.54 3.83
CA SER A 63 -1.27 1.33 3.13
C SER A 63 -2.32 0.82 4.11
N THR A 64 -3.56 1.27 3.96
CA THR A 64 -4.71 0.68 4.64
C THR A 64 -4.86 -0.75 4.15
N ASP A 65 -4.97 -1.72 5.06
CA ASP A 65 -5.25 -3.11 4.70
C ASP A 65 -6.71 -3.22 4.22
N ILE A 66 -6.93 -3.53 2.94
CA ILE A 66 -8.29 -3.57 2.40
C ILE A 66 -9.07 -4.81 2.84
N SER A 67 -8.39 -5.86 3.32
CA SER A 67 -9.05 -7.11 3.72
C SER A 67 -10.04 -6.88 4.86
N TYR A 68 -9.75 -5.92 5.74
CA TYR A 68 -10.63 -5.49 6.82
C TYR A 68 -11.95 -4.89 6.31
N TYR A 69 -11.94 -4.28 5.12
CA TYR A 69 -13.08 -3.59 4.53
C TYR A 69 -13.86 -4.46 3.54
N CYS A 70 -13.46 -5.72 3.33
CA CYS A 70 -14.10 -6.61 2.36
C CYS A 70 -15.62 -6.71 2.49
N PRO A 71 -16.23 -6.89 3.69
CA PRO A 71 -17.68 -6.92 3.82
C PRO A 71 -18.35 -5.63 3.32
N TRP A 72 -17.74 -4.47 3.60
CA TRP A 72 -18.25 -3.17 3.17
C TRP A 72 -18.09 -2.98 1.65
N ILE A 73 -16.93 -3.35 1.09
CA ILE A 73 -16.65 -3.25 -0.35
C ILE A 73 -17.62 -4.12 -1.15
N GLU A 74 -17.81 -5.38 -0.77
CA GLU A 74 -18.71 -6.29 -1.48
C GLU A 74 -20.16 -5.82 -1.42
N ALA A 75 -20.61 -5.35 -0.25
CA ALA A 75 -21.95 -4.79 -0.10
C ALA A 75 -22.15 -3.54 -0.96
N ARG A 76 -21.15 -2.65 -1.04
CA ARG A 76 -21.25 -1.39 -1.77
C ARG A 76 -21.15 -1.54 -3.28
N THR A 77 -20.45 -2.57 -3.74
CA THR A 77 -20.25 -2.89 -5.17
C THR A 77 -21.28 -3.89 -5.69
N GLY A 78 -22.22 -4.35 -4.86
CA GLY A 78 -23.19 -5.39 -5.26
C GLY A 78 -22.52 -6.72 -5.65
N GLY A 79 -21.28 -6.94 -5.18
CA GLY A 79 -20.47 -8.10 -5.52
C GLY A 79 -19.68 -8.01 -6.83
N GLU A 80 -19.63 -6.86 -7.50
CA GLU A 80 -18.75 -6.64 -8.66
C GLU A 80 -17.27 -6.84 -8.30
N VAL A 81 -16.89 -6.39 -7.10
CA VAL A 81 -15.58 -6.68 -6.51
C VAL A 81 -15.73 -7.83 -5.51
N LYS A 82 -14.80 -8.80 -5.58
CA LYS A 82 -14.75 -9.94 -4.67
C LYS A 82 -13.41 -9.99 -3.95
N CYS A 83 -13.46 -10.16 -2.63
CA CYS A 83 -12.26 -10.37 -1.86
C CYS A 83 -11.82 -11.83 -1.93
N GLN A 84 -10.53 -12.06 -2.20
CA GLN A 84 -9.96 -13.38 -1.99
C GLN A 84 -9.55 -13.54 -0.52
N THR A 85 -10.20 -14.47 0.17
CA THR A 85 -9.65 -15.04 1.41
C THR A 85 -8.41 -15.85 1.05
N PHE A 86 -7.25 -15.23 1.16
CA PHE A 86 -6.02 -15.99 1.32
C PHE A 86 -6.14 -16.70 2.67
N LYS A 87 -6.24 -18.04 2.67
CA LYS A 87 -5.99 -18.82 3.88
C LYS A 87 -4.52 -18.61 4.25
N SER A 88 -4.21 -17.53 4.96
CA SER A 88 -2.97 -17.45 5.70
C SER A 88 -3.05 -18.56 6.74
N THR A 89 -2.26 -19.62 6.57
CA THR A 89 -1.95 -20.49 7.70
C THR A 89 -1.47 -19.57 8.82
N PRO A 90 -2.08 -19.60 10.02
CA PRO A 90 -1.65 -18.73 11.10
C PRO A 90 -0.18 -18.99 11.37
N ILE A 91 0.63 -17.93 11.35
CA ILE A 91 1.96 -18.00 11.95
C ILE A 91 1.69 -18.00 13.45
N VAL A 92 1.75 -19.18 14.05
CA VAL A 92 1.74 -19.34 15.51
C VAL A 92 3.04 -18.72 16.04
N PRO A 93 3.01 -17.94 17.14
CA PRO A 93 4.19 -17.30 17.71
C PRO A 93 5.34 -18.26 18.03
#